data_AF-A0A1T5DEM9-F1
#
_entry.id   AF-A0A1T5DEM9-F1
#
_cell.length_a   1.000
_cell.length_b   1.000
_cell.length_c   1.000
_cell.angle_alpha   90.00
_cell.angle_beta   90.00
_cell.angle_gamma   90.00
#
_symmetry.space_group_name_H-M   'P 1'
#
loop_
_entity.id
_entity.type
_entity.pdbx_description
1 polymer ?
#
loop_
_entity_poly.entity_id
_entity_poly.type
_entity_poly.pdbx_seq_one_letter_code
_entity_poly.pdbx_strand_id
1 'polypeptide(L)'
;MPYDRSWTGFGIIGALETGGIALLVGFILYALVRAFGKSNGWSHGKDLSVAFALSVLLAAGQDLWDLFYFNFVPIQSPTLIRLKLAAVHDPDSIGLRVSFELMGALIGVCLGWAIFSGGFKQLMHGMRNS
;
A
#
# COMPACT_ATOMS: atom_id res chain seq x y z
N MET A 1 -0.73 15.14 -2.23
CA MET A 1 -0.54 15.87 -3.51
C MET A 1 -0.73 14.84 -4.61
N PRO A 2 -1.52 15.11 -5.67
CA PRO A 2 -1.45 14.27 -6.85
C PRO A 2 -0.04 14.41 -7.41
N TYR A 3 0.73 13.32 -7.39
CA TYR A 3 2.01 13.28 -8.08
C TYR A 3 1.79 12.80 -9.50
N ASP A 4 2.62 13.26 -10.43
CA ASP A 4 2.52 12.87 -11.82
C ASP A 4 2.75 11.36 -11.96
N ARG A 5 1.81 10.68 -12.62
CA ARG A 5 1.81 9.23 -12.90
C ARG A 5 1.82 8.96 -14.40
N SER A 6 2.19 9.92 -15.25
CA SER A 6 2.30 9.72 -16.70
C SER A 6 3.27 8.60 -17.11
N TRP A 7 4.10 8.14 -16.18
CA TRP A 7 5.09 7.09 -16.37
C TRP A 7 4.58 5.67 -16.03
N THR A 8 3.37 5.53 -15.46
CA THR A 8 2.71 4.22 -15.31
C THR A 8 1.79 3.92 -16.47
N GLY A 9 1.69 2.63 -16.83
CA GLY A 9 0.75 2.14 -17.84
C GLY A 9 -0.70 2.16 -17.39
N PHE A 10 -1.60 1.72 -18.28
CA PHE A 10 -3.04 1.59 -18.01
C PHE A 10 -3.43 0.13 -17.75
N GLY A 11 -4.61 -0.07 -17.14
CA GLY A 11 -5.22 -1.35 -16.86
C GLY A 11 -4.37 -2.22 -15.93
N ILE A 12 -4.26 -3.51 -16.28
CA ILE A 12 -3.52 -4.49 -15.48
C ILE A 12 -2.03 -4.19 -15.39
N ILE A 13 -1.43 -3.58 -16.43
CA ILE A 13 -0.01 -3.25 -16.46
C ILE A 13 0.27 -2.15 -15.44
N GLY A 14 -0.51 -1.07 -15.48
CA GLY A 14 -0.41 0.02 -14.51
C GLY A 14 -0.64 -0.45 -13.07
N ALA A 15 -1.64 -1.33 -12.86
CA ALA A 15 -1.91 -1.91 -11.55
C ALA A 15 -0.74 -2.77 -11.02
N LEU A 16 -0.09 -3.56 -11.89
CA LEU A 16 1.10 -4.33 -11.52
C LEU A 16 2.29 -3.43 -11.17
N GLU A 17 2.51 -2.35 -11.92
CA GLU A 17 3.57 -1.38 -11.66
C GLU A 17 3.36 -0.68 -10.31
N THR A 18 2.15 -0.14 -10.06
CA THR A 18 1.85 0.50 -8.77
C THR A 18 1.86 -0.49 -7.61
N GLY A 19 1.38 -1.71 -7.81
CA GLY A 19 1.50 -2.80 -6.83
C GLY A 19 2.96 -3.16 -6.52
N GLY A 20 3.81 -3.23 -7.54
CA GLY A 20 5.25 -3.46 -7.37
C GLY A 20 5.94 -2.34 -6.59
N ILE A 21 5.57 -1.09 -6.84
CA ILE A 21 6.06 0.06 -6.07
C ILE A 21 5.57 0.00 -4.64
N ALA A 22 4.28 -0.29 -4.42
CA ALA A 22 3.72 -0.43 -3.09
C ALA A 22 4.42 -1.54 -2.28
N LEU A 23 4.82 -2.63 -2.94
CA LEU A 23 5.66 -3.68 -2.35
C LEU A 23 7.02 -3.14 -1.91
N LEU A 24 7.73 -2.42 -2.77
CA LEU A 24 9.02 -1.83 -2.41
C LEU A 24 8.89 -0.82 -1.26
N VAL A 25 7.89 0.05 -1.32
CA VAL A 25 7.57 1.01 -0.26
C VAL A 25 7.30 0.27 1.06
N GLY A 26 6.48 -0.78 1.04
CA GLY A 26 6.17 -1.54 2.25
C GLY A 26 7.36 -2.29 2.84
N PHE A 27 8.21 -2.85 1.98
CA PHE A 27 9.46 -3.49 2.40
C PHE A 27 10.39 -2.49 3.09
N ILE A 28 10.62 -1.32 2.48
CA ILE A 28 11.49 -0.27 3.02
C ILE A 28 10.93 0.30 4.33
N LEU A 29 9.62 0.61 4.35
CA LEU A 29 8.98 1.16 5.54
C LEU A 29 9.02 0.18 6.71
N TYR A 30 8.84 -1.13 6.47
CA TYR A 30 9.02 -2.11 7.53
C TYR A 30 10.45 -2.07 8.08
N ALA A 31 11.47 -2.03 7.24
CA ALA A 31 12.86 -1.96 7.68
C ALA A 31 13.12 -0.71 8.54
N LEU A 32 12.60 0.45 8.12
CA LEU A 32 12.69 1.70 8.88
C LEU A 32 11.95 1.61 10.21
N VAL A 33 10.67 1.24 10.19
CA VAL A 33 9.84 1.10 11.40
C VAL A 33 10.48 0.11 12.37
N ARG A 34 11.02 -1.01 11.88
CA ARG A 34 11.71 -1.99 12.72
C ARG A 34 12.98 -1.42 13.34
N ALA A 35 13.76 -0.62 12.61
CA ALA A 35 14.95 0.04 13.15
C ALA A 35 14.59 1.00 14.29
N PHE A 36 13.53 1.80 14.14
CA PHE A 36 13.01 2.70 15.19
C PHE A 36 12.28 1.96 16.33
N GLY A 37 11.55 0.90 16.02
CA GLY A 37 10.77 0.11 16.96
C GLY A 37 11.66 -0.74 17.87
N LYS A 38 12.79 -1.22 17.34
CA LYS A 38 13.79 -1.98 18.11
C LYS A 38 14.40 -1.15 19.26
N SER A 39 14.68 0.14 19.04
CA SER A 39 15.17 1.02 20.11
C SER A 39 14.10 1.33 21.17
N ASN A 40 12.82 1.21 20.81
CA ASN A 40 11.68 1.52 21.67
C ASN A 40 10.99 0.28 22.28
N GLY A 41 11.55 -0.92 22.08
CA GLY A 41 11.00 -2.17 22.63
C GLY A 41 9.65 -2.59 22.04
N TRP A 42 9.35 -2.24 20.79
CA TRP A 42 8.06 -2.57 20.17
C TRP A 42 7.91 -4.07 19.87
N SER A 43 6.68 -4.56 20.00
CA SER A 43 6.33 -5.93 19.59
C SER A 43 6.31 -6.06 18.06
N HIS A 44 6.59 -7.26 17.56
CA HIS A 44 6.59 -7.53 16.11
C HIS A 44 5.26 -7.17 15.43
N GLY A 45 4.13 -7.40 16.11
CA GLY A 45 2.81 -7.04 15.58
C GLY A 45 2.61 -5.53 15.44
N LYS A 46 3.19 -4.72 16.34
CA LYS A 46 3.14 -3.26 16.26
C LYS A 46 4.01 -2.73 15.12
N ASP A 47 5.22 -3.27 14.95
CA ASP A 47 6.06 -2.92 13.80
C ASP A 47 5.35 -3.21 12.48
N LEU A 48 4.70 -4.38 12.39
CA LEU A 48 3.98 -4.81 11.20
C LEU A 48 2.78 -3.89 10.90
N SER A 49 1.97 -3.59 11.90
CA SER A 49 0.76 -2.76 11.72
C SER A 49 1.09 -1.32 11.37
N VAL A 50 2.09 -0.72 12.02
CA VAL A 50 2.54 0.64 11.73
C VAL A 50 3.17 0.71 10.33
N ALA A 51 4.04 -0.24 9.98
CA ALA A 51 4.62 -0.29 8.65
C ALA A 51 3.55 -0.44 7.56
N PHE A 52 2.58 -1.34 7.74
CA PHE A 52 1.48 -1.52 6.79
C PHE A 52 0.63 -0.26 6.65
N ALA A 53 0.21 0.36 7.76
CA ALA A 53 -0.56 1.60 7.72
C ALA A 53 0.17 2.73 6.98
N LEU A 54 1.47 2.92 7.25
CA LEU A 54 2.29 3.90 6.54
C LEU A 54 2.43 3.57 5.06
N SER A 55 2.56 2.29 4.72
CA SER A 55 2.69 1.83 3.32
C SER A 55 1.43 2.11 2.52
N VAL A 56 0.26 1.79 3.09
CA VAL A 56 -1.03 2.09 2.46
C VAL A 56 -1.20 3.60 2.30
N LEU A 57 -0.88 4.38 3.33
CA LEU A 57 -0.98 5.84 3.28
C LEU A 57 -0.10 6.45 2.16
N LEU A 58 1.14 5.97 2.01
CA LEU A 58 2.09 6.55 1.07
C LEU A 58 1.96 6.01 -0.36
N ALA A 59 1.69 4.71 -0.53
CA ALA A 59 1.62 4.09 -1.85
C ALA A 59 0.19 4.08 -2.41
N ALA A 60 -0.79 3.62 -1.63
CA ALA A 60 -2.18 3.43 -2.08
C ALA A 60 -3.11 4.61 -1.77
N GLY A 61 -2.67 5.57 -0.94
CA GLY A 61 -3.55 6.56 -0.33
C GLY A 61 -4.31 7.43 -1.32
N GLN A 62 -3.69 7.75 -2.46
CA GLN A 62 -4.33 8.57 -3.49
C GLN A 62 -5.43 7.79 -4.24
N ASP A 63 -5.14 6.62 -4.79
CA ASP A 63 -6.12 5.84 -5.54
C ASP A 63 -7.25 5.35 -4.61
N LEU A 64 -6.92 5.04 -3.35
CA LEU A 64 -7.90 4.71 -2.33
C LEU A 64 -8.80 5.90 -1.98
N TRP A 65 -8.24 7.12 -1.93
CA TRP A 65 -9.00 8.34 -1.69
C TRP A 65 -9.92 8.66 -2.86
N ASP A 66 -9.43 8.54 -4.10
CA ASP A 66 -10.22 8.76 -5.30
C ASP A 66 -11.37 7.74 -5.38
N LEU A 67 -11.09 6.46 -5.11
CA LEU A 67 -12.11 5.42 -5.04
C LEU A 67 -13.15 5.72 -3.95
N PHE A 68 -12.72 6.15 -2.77
CA PHE A 68 -13.64 6.57 -1.70
C PHE A 68 -14.49 7.78 -2.13
N TYR A 69 -13.86 8.80 -2.72
CA TYR A 69 -14.51 10.02 -3.14
C TYR A 69 -15.63 9.76 -4.15
N PHE A 70 -15.36 9.00 -5.21
CA PHE A 70 -16.36 8.73 -6.25
C PHE A 70 -17.49 7.80 -5.79
N ASN A 71 -17.29 7.00 -4.75
CA ASN A 71 -18.31 6.08 -4.24
C ASN A 71 -19.16 6.66 -3.10
N PHE A 72 -18.58 7.51 -2.23
CA PHE A 72 -19.23 7.91 -0.98
C PHE A 72 -19.46 9.40 -0.82
N VAL A 73 -18.74 10.27 -1.55
CA VAL A 73 -18.90 11.71 -1.38
C VAL A 73 -20.07 12.20 -2.23
N PRO A 74 -21.06 12.91 -1.63
CA PRO A 74 -22.16 13.48 -2.39
C PRO A 74 -21.66 14.44 -3.47
N ILE A 75 -22.06 14.16 -4.70
CA ILE A 75 -21.70 14.96 -5.86
C ILE A 75 -22.39 16.32 -5.77
N GLN A 76 -21.59 17.39 -5.78
CA GLN A 76 -22.13 18.77 -5.78
C GLN A 76 -22.55 19.23 -7.19
N SER A 77 -21.77 18.91 -8.24
CA SER A 77 -22.09 19.26 -9.62
C SER A 77 -21.43 18.33 -10.65
N PRO A 78 -22.04 18.12 -11.84
CA PRO A 78 -21.46 17.31 -12.91
C PRO A 78 -20.11 17.83 -13.42
N THR A 79 -19.92 19.15 -13.42
CA THR A 79 -18.66 19.78 -13.84
C THR A 79 -17.52 19.42 -12.88
N LEU A 80 -17.78 19.41 -11.56
CA LEU A 80 -16.78 19.04 -10.56
C LEU A 80 -16.33 17.59 -10.73
N ILE A 81 -17.26 16.65 -10.98
CA ILE A 81 -16.89 15.25 -11.23
C ILE A 81 -15.97 15.15 -12.43
N ARG A 82 -16.32 15.76 -13.56
CA ARG A 82 -15.52 15.66 -14.78
C ARG A 82 -14.10 16.19 -14.57
N LEU A 83 -13.97 17.28 -13.82
CA LEU A 83 -12.67 17.84 -13.44
C LEU A 83 -11.87 16.88 -12.54
N LYS A 84 -12.52 16.25 -11.55
CA LYS A 84 -11.87 15.27 -10.68
C LYS A 84 -11.48 14.01 -11.44
N LEU A 85 -12.36 13.51 -12.30
CA LEU A 85 -12.14 12.30 -13.07
C LEU A 85 -11.02 12.49 -14.11
N ALA A 86 -10.93 13.67 -14.73
CA ALA A 86 -9.83 14.02 -15.63
C ALA A 86 -8.47 14.15 -14.92
N ALA A 87 -8.48 14.36 -13.60
CA ALA A 87 -7.26 14.41 -12.79
C ALA A 87 -6.82 13.02 -12.28
N VAL A 88 -7.70 12.01 -12.35
CA VAL A 88 -7.37 10.64 -11.96
C VAL A 88 -6.59 9.96 -13.09
N HIS A 89 -5.45 9.38 -12.73
CA HIS A 89 -4.74 8.49 -13.63
C HIS A 89 -5.49 7.16 -13.74
N ASP A 90 -5.84 6.77 -14.97
CA ASP A 90 -6.55 5.52 -15.28
C ASP A 90 -7.84 5.30 -14.46
N PRO A 91 -8.87 6.14 -14.68
CA PRO A 91 -10.10 6.12 -13.87
C PRO A 91 -10.89 4.81 -14.03
N ASP A 92 -10.81 4.16 -15.20
CA ASP A 92 -11.57 2.94 -15.49
C ASP A 92 -11.05 1.72 -14.70
N SER A 93 -9.77 1.74 -14.30
CA SER A 93 -9.12 0.63 -13.58
C SER A 93 -8.79 0.95 -12.12
N ILE A 94 -9.31 2.06 -11.57
CA ILE A 94 -8.92 2.55 -10.23
C ILE A 94 -9.07 1.49 -9.13
N GLY A 95 -10.14 0.68 -9.17
CA GLY A 95 -10.34 -0.42 -8.21
C GLY A 95 -9.30 -1.53 -8.33
N LEU A 96 -8.85 -1.82 -9.55
CA LEU A 96 -7.77 -2.78 -9.79
C LEU A 96 -6.46 -2.24 -9.24
N ARG A 97 -6.14 -0.97 -9.52
CA ARG A 97 -4.91 -0.32 -9.04
C ARG A 97 -4.83 -0.33 -7.52
N VAL A 98 -5.90 0.10 -6.83
CA VAL A 98 -5.97 0.06 -5.35
C VAL A 98 -5.77 -1.37 -4.82
N SER A 99 -6.40 -2.37 -5.46
CA SER A 99 -6.26 -3.76 -5.03
C SER A 99 -4.81 -4.24 -5.10
N PHE A 100 -4.12 -3.94 -6.19
CA PHE A 100 -2.71 -4.30 -6.37
C PHE A 100 -1.79 -3.51 -5.45
N GLU A 101 -2.05 -2.22 -5.21
CA GLU A 101 -1.28 -1.42 -4.25
C GLU A 101 -1.43 -1.95 -2.82
N LEU A 102 -2.64 -2.35 -2.40
CA LEU A 102 -2.88 -2.95 -1.08
C LEU A 102 -2.19 -4.32 -0.95
N MET A 103 -2.32 -5.18 -1.95
CA MET A 103 -1.64 -6.49 -1.98
C MET A 103 -0.12 -6.32 -1.98
N GLY A 104 0.40 -5.41 -2.81
CA GLY A 104 1.81 -5.05 -2.87
C GLY A 104 2.34 -4.60 -1.52
N ALA A 105 1.70 -3.60 -0.91
CA ALA A 105 2.06 -3.09 0.41
C ALA A 105 2.07 -4.19 1.48
N LEU A 106 1.05 -5.06 1.50
CA LEU A 106 0.97 -6.18 2.44
C LEU A 106 2.13 -7.16 2.23
N ILE A 107 2.37 -7.59 0.98
CA ILE A 107 3.45 -8.53 0.64
C ILE A 107 4.81 -7.91 1.01
N GLY A 108 5.04 -6.65 0.67
CA GLY A 108 6.27 -5.92 0.97
C GLY A 108 6.57 -5.87 2.46
N VAL A 109 5.58 -5.53 3.27
CA VAL A 109 5.71 -5.50 4.74
C VAL A 109 5.96 -6.91 5.31
N CYS A 110 5.24 -7.92 4.82
CA CYS A 110 5.44 -9.32 5.22
C CYS A 110 6.85 -9.83 4.88
N LEU A 111 7.38 -9.48 3.70
CA LEU A 111 8.76 -9.80 3.31
C LEU A 111 9.78 -9.08 4.20
N GLY A 112 9.54 -7.80 4.50
CA GLY A 112 10.35 -7.04 5.44
C GLY A 112 10.38 -7.73 6.82
N TRP A 113 9.22 -8.15 7.32
CA TRP A 113 9.12 -8.89 8.57
C TRP A 113 9.88 -10.22 8.53
N ALA A 114 9.67 -11.03 7.50
CA ALA A 114 10.34 -12.32 7.35
C ALA A 114 11.88 -12.17 7.38
N ILE A 115 12.41 -11.15 6.70
CA ILE A 115 13.85 -10.93 6.55
C ILE A 115 14.46 -10.26 7.78
N PHE A 116 13.91 -9.14 8.25
CA PHE A 116 14.55 -8.31 9.28
C PHE A 116 14.21 -8.71 10.71
N SER A 117 13.15 -9.49 10.92
CA SER A 117 12.76 -9.95 12.26
C SER A 117 12.94 -11.46 12.48
N GLY A 118 13.31 -12.20 11.43
CA GLY A 118 13.41 -13.66 11.47
C GLY A 118 12.06 -14.36 11.61
N GLY A 119 10.97 -13.67 11.25
CA GLY A 119 9.59 -14.13 11.40
C GLY A 119 9.33 -15.52 10.81
N PHE A 120 9.94 -15.85 9.68
CA PHE A 120 9.82 -17.17 9.05
C PHE A 120 10.38 -18.30 9.93
N LYS A 121 11.51 -18.05 10.62
CA LYS A 121 12.09 -19.03 11.54
C LYS A 121 11.18 -19.24 12.75
N GLN A 122 10.60 -18.17 13.30
CA GLN A 122 9.66 -18.27 14.42
C GLN A 122 8.37 -19.01 14.04
N LEU A 123 7.81 -18.71 12.86
CA LEU A 123 6.57 -19.32 12.38
C LEU A 123 6.76 -20.83 12.10
N MET A 124 7.87 -21.20 11.46
CA MET A 124 8.21 -22.63 11.27
C MET A 124 8.47 -23.37 12.59
N HIS A 125 9.08 -22.73 13.59
CA HIS A 125 9.21 -23.34 14.93
C HIS A 125 7.86 -23.52 15.62
N GLY A 126 6.95 -22.55 15.48
CA GLY A 126 5.59 -22.65 16.00
C GLY A 126 4.79 -23.81 15.39
N MET A 127 4.84 -23.97 14.06
CA MET A 127 4.15 -25.08 13.37
C MET A 127 4.70 -26.46 13.71
N ARG A 128 6.00 -26.57 14.05
CA ARG A 128 6.64 -27.85 14.38
C ARG A 128 6.41 -28.30 15.83
N ASN A 129 6.01 -27.38 16.71
CA ASN A 129 5.79 -27.61 18.13
C ASN A 129 4.30 -27.62 18.52
N SER A 130 3.40 -27.55 17.54
CA SER A 130 1.94 -27.61 17.71
C SER A 130 1.38 -28.93 17.19
#